data_AF-A0A9J6DTT7-F1
#
_entry.id   AF-A0A9J6DTT7-F1
#
_cell.length_a   1.000
_cell.length_b   1.000
_cell.length_c   1.000
_cell.angle_alpha   90.00
_cell.angle_beta   90.00
_cell.angle_gamma   90.00
#
_symmetry.space_group_name_H-M   'P 1'
#
loop_
_entity.id
_entity.type
_entity.pdbx_description
1 polymer ?
#
loop_
_entity_poly.entity_id
_entity_poly.type
_entity_poly.pdbx_seq_one_letter_code
_entity_poly.pdbx_strand_id
1 'polypeptide(L)'
;MQNGKDADFSDGLSESFVAVKKKIGATTSGQGPRFVREPPSRLRFHNSTGGSVECSARGHPTPELRWLALDDTGVVPGTPALDLSGLRRVRADGSLEFLPFHADEYRQDVHSATYRCLASNRIGVIGSRDVHVRAGECSFFG
;
A
#
# COMPACT_ATOMS: atom_id res chain seq x y z
N MET A 1 65.53 38.15 48.01
CA MET A 1 66.20 37.09 47.24
C MET A 1 65.13 36.07 46.88
N GLN A 2 64.34 36.33 45.83
CA GLN A 2 64.61 35.95 44.42
C GLN A 2 64.72 34.42 44.32
N ASN A 3 63.88 33.67 43.61
CA ASN A 3 63.40 33.75 42.22
C ASN A 3 62.23 32.75 42.12
N GLY A 4 61.32 32.71 41.15
CA GLY A 4 61.19 33.34 39.85
C GLY A 4 59.90 32.74 39.24
N LYS A 5 59.16 33.58 38.51
CA LYS A 5 58.03 33.18 37.66
C LYS A 5 58.59 32.50 36.41
N ASP A 6 58.10 31.30 36.10
CA ASP A 6 58.12 30.66 34.78
C ASP A 6 56.93 29.68 34.80
N ALA A 7 56.04 29.54 33.82
CA ALA A 7 55.93 30.13 32.50
C ALA A 7 54.44 30.17 32.11
N ASP A 8 54.15 31.09 31.21
CA ASP A 8 52.95 31.13 30.40
C ASP A 8 52.79 29.83 29.57
N PHE A 9 51.57 29.29 29.53
CA PHE A 9 51.14 28.34 28.50
C PHE A 9 49.68 28.63 28.16
N SER A 10 49.43 29.83 27.62
CA SER A 10 48.37 29.99 26.64
C SER A 10 48.62 29.04 25.46
N ASP A 11 47.82 27.98 25.33
CA ASP A 11 47.33 27.52 24.04
C ASP A 11 46.25 26.43 24.17
N GLY A 12 45.08 26.75 23.63
CA GLY A 12 44.30 25.80 22.83
C GLY A 12 43.68 24.60 23.55
N LEU A 13 42.79 24.83 24.52
CA LEU A 13 41.70 23.86 24.71
C LEU A 13 40.76 23.97 23.51
N SER A 14 41.02 23.08 22.53
CA SER A 14 40.23 22.85 21.34
C SER A 14 38.73 22.82 21.65
N GLU A 15 37.94 23.45 20.77
CA GLU A 15 36.48 23.43 20.75
C GLU A 15 35.90 22.06 20.41
N SER A 16 36.38 20.98 21.04
CA SER A 16 35.84 19.63 20.85
C SER A 16 34.76 19.24 21.88
N PHE A 17 34.45 20.11 22.84
CA PHE A 17 33.33 19.93 23.78
C PHE A 17 32.13 20.87 23.52
N VAL A 18 32.09 21.52 22.35
CA VAL A 18 30.92 22.29 21.93
C VAL A 18 29.85 21.33 21.40
N ALA A 19 28.98 20.90 22.32
CA ALA A 19 27.67 20.32 22.07
C ALA A 19 27.61 19.19 21.04
N VAL A 20 27.38 17.95 21.51
CA VAL A 20 26.53 17.02 20.75
C VAL A 20 25.16 17.70 20.66
N LYS A 21 24.99 18.59 19.67
CA LYS A 21 23.68 19.03 19.20
C LYS A 21 23.06 17.77 18.63
N LYS A 22 22.39 17.00 19.49
CA LYS A 22 21.42 16.00 19.06
C LYS A 22 20.44 16.79 18.21
N LYS A 23 20.63 16.74 16.89
CA LYS A 23 19.67 17.21 15.92
C LYS A 23 18.40 16.51 16.36
N ILE A 24 17.48 17.24 16.98
CA ILE A 24 16.15 16.73 17.27
C ILE A 24 15.58 16.57 15.87
N GLY A 25 15.89 15.43 15.24
CA GLY A 25 15.26 15.01 14.02
C GLY A 25 13.80 15.07 14.36
N ALA A 26 13.08 15.98 13.70
CA ALA A 26 11.66 16.16 13.88
C ALA A 26 11.05 14.76 13.98
N THR A 27 10.50 14.42 15.15
CA THR A 27 9.64 13.27 15.32
C THR A 27 8.43 13.58 14.45
N THR A 28 8.55 13.31 13.15
CA THR A 28 7.45 13.39 12.21
C THR A 28 6.47 12.34 12.70
N SER A 29 5.49 12.78 13.49
CA SER A 29 4.41 11.96 14.03
C SER A 29 3.72 11.29 12.85
N GLY A 30 4.17 10.10 12.51
CA GLY A 30 3.68 9.35 11.37
C GLY A 30 2.24 8.93 11.64
N GLN A 31 1.42 8.94 10.60
CA GLN A 31 0.06 8.45 10.68
C GLN A 31 0.00 7.13 9.92
N GLY A 32 -0.44 6.07 10.59
CA GLY A 32 -0.73 4.79 9.95
C GLY A 32 -1.76 4.93 8.83
N PRO A 33 -1.81 3.99 7.89
CA PRO A 33 -2.81 3.99 6.84
C PRO A 33 -4.21 3.88 7.45
N ARG A 34 -5.19 4.54 6.82
CA ARG A 34 -6.62 4.40 7.09
C ARG A 34 -7.39 4.50 5.78
N PHE A 35 -8.39 3.64 5.58
CA PHE A 35 -9.21 3.70 4.38
C PHE A 35 -10.04 4.99 4.34
N VAL A 36 -10.07 5.61 3.16
CA VAL A 36 -10.98 6.70 2.80
C VAL A 36 -12.17 6.12 2.04
N ARG A 37 -11.90 5.21 1.12
CA ARG A 37 -12.90 4.37 0.45
C ARG A 37 -12.48 2.92 0.51
N GLU A 38 -13.40 2.10 0.95
CA GLU A 38 -13.25 0.66 0.99
C GLU A 38 -14.16 0.02 -0.06
N PRO A 39 -13.71 -1.02 -0.77
CA PRO A 39 -14.52 -1.67 -1.80
C PRO A 39 -15.76 -2.35 -1.22
N PRO A 40 -16.80 -2.59 -2.04
CA PRO A 40 -17.95 -3.41 -1.64
C PRO A 40 -17.54 -4.87 -1.40
N SER A 41 -18.34 -5.62 -0.63
CA SER A 41 -18.03 -7.02 -0.34
C SER A 41 -18.25 -7.98 -1.52
N ARG A 42 -18.93 -7.51 -2.57
CA ARG A 42 -19.28 -8.28 -3.77
C ARG A 42 -19.23 -7.38 -4.99
N LEU A 43 -18.62 -7.87 -6.06
CA LEU A 43 -18.67 -7.28 -7.40
C LEU A 43 -19.23 -8.34 -8.35
N ARG A 44 -20.33 -8.02 -9.03
CA ARG A 44 -20.85 -8.82 -10.15
C ARG A 44 -20.83 -7.97 -11.40
N PHE A 45 -20.34 -8.53 -12.49
CA PHE A 45 -20.21 -7.80 -13.74
C PHE A 45 -20.39 -8.70 -14.96
N HIS A 46 -20.69 -8.09 -16.09
CA HIS A 46 -20.91 -8.79 -17.36
C HIS A 46 -19.60 -8.89 -18.15
N ASN A 47 -19.40 -10.00 -18.88
CA ASN A 47 -18.18 -10.19 -19.68
C ASN A 47 -17.98 -9.10 -20.74
N SER A 48 -19.06 -8.57 -21.32
CA SER A 48 -18.97 -7.50 -22.34
C SER A 48 -18.72 -6.09 -21.78
N THR A 49 -19.04 -5.83 -20.50
CA THR A 49 -18.86 -4.49 -19.90
C THR A 49 -17.62 -4.40 -19.04
N GLY A 50 -17.15 -5.51 -18.48
CA GLY A 50 -16.18 -5.48 -17.40
C GLY A 50 -16.78 -4.91 -16.11
N GLY A 51 -15.93 -4.62 -15.13
CA GLY A 51 -16.32 -4.07 -13.83
C GLY A 51 -15.14 -3.49 -13.08
N SER A 52 -15.40 -2.70 -12.03
CA SER A 52 -14.33 -2.09 -11.24
C SER A 52 -14.70 -1.95 -9.77
N VAL A 53 -13.68 -1.94 -8.91
CA VAL A 53 -13.80 -1.65 -7.48
C VAL A 53 -12.76 -0.64 -7.05
N GLU A 54 -13.22 0.37 -6.32
CA GLU A 54 -12.37 1.45 -5.81
C GLU A 54 -11.78 1.11 -4.45
N CYS A 55 -10.52 1.47 -4.24
CA CYS A 55 -9.87 1.46 -2.94
C CYS A 55 -9.02 2.72 -2.80
N SER A 56 -9.16 3.44 -1.69
CA SER A 56 -8.27 4.55 -1.36
C SER A 56 -7.97 4.63 0.12
N ALA A 57 -6.73 5.01 0.46
CA ALA A 57 -6.29 5.18 1.83
C ALA A 57 -5.50 6.47 2.00
N ARG A 58 -5.47 6.98 3.23
CA ARG A 58 -4.68 8.13 3.64
C ARG A 58 -3.79 7.77 4.81
N GLY A 59 -2.68 8.48 4.97
CA GLY A 59 -1.66 8.24 5.99
C GLY A 59 -0.47 9.16 5.75
N HIS A 60 0.46 9.21 6.69
CA HIS A 60 1.66 10.03 6.57
C HIS A 60 2.89 9.23 7.00
N PRO A 61 3.81 8.88 6.07
CA PRO A 61 3.78 9.11 4.62
C PRO A 61 2.55 8.49 3.91
N THR A 62 2.21 9.01 2.72
CA THR A 62 1.09 8.52 1.89
C THR A 62 1.22 7.01 1.67
N PRO A 63 0.16 6.23 1.94
CA PRO A 63 0.23 4.79 1.80
C PRO A 63 0.20 4.37 0.33
N GLU A 64 0.98 3.34 0.03
CA GLU A 64 0.93 2.61 -1.24
C GLU A 64 -0.24 1.61 -1.19
N LEU A 65 -0.98 1.52 -2.30
CA LEU A 65 -2.10 0.61 -2.46
C LEU A 65 -1.71 -0.56 -3.35
N ARG A 66 -2.06 -1.77 -2.94
CA ARG A 66 -1.87 -2.99 -3.74
C ARG A 66 -3.05 -3.93 -3.58
N TRP A 67 -3.38 -4.68 -4.61
CA TRP A 67 -4.43 -5.68 -4.57
C TRP A 67 -3.84 -7.08 -4.43
N LEU A 68 -4.47 -7.91 -3.59
CA LEU A 68 -4.18 -9.33 -3.47
C LEU A 68 -5.38 -10.14 -3.96
N ALA A 69 -5.12 -11.18 -4.74
CA ALA A 69 -6.05 -12.28 -4.95
C ALA A 69 -5.85 -13.29 -3.82
N LEU A 70 -6.91 -13.52 -3.03
CA LEU A 70 -6.89 -14.52 -1.97
C LEU A 70 -7.07 -15.90 -2.59
N ASP A 71 -6.33 -16.87 -2.07
CA ASP A 71 -6.62 -18.28 -2.34
C ASP A 71 -7.91 -18.69 -1.63
N ASP A 72 -8.45 -19.85 -2.01
CA ASP A 72 -9.72 -20.38 -1.49
C ASP A 72 -9.71 -20.57 0.04
N THR A 73 -8.52 -20.56 0.67
CA THR A 73 -8.34 -20.72 2.11
C THR A 73 -8.30 -19.38 2.84
N GLY A 74 -7.95 -18.26 2.20
CA GLY A 74 -7.82 -16.94 2.82
C GLY A 74 -6.74 -16.86 3.91
N VAL A 75 -5.94 -17.92 4.07
CA VAL A 75 -4.93 -18.10 5.13
C VAL A 75 -3.51 -17.88 4.59
N VAL A 76 -3.31 -17.95 3.27
CA VAL A 76 -2.04 -17.65 2.62
C VAL A 76 -1.96 -16.15 2.33
N PRO A 77 -0.79 -15.49 2.41
CA PRO A 77 -0.63 -14.15 1.83
C PRO A 77 -1.07 -14.23 0.36
N GLY A 78 -2.22 -13.63 0.06
CA GLY A 78 -2.80 -13.68 -1.28
C GLY A 78 -1.77 -13.29 -2.34
N THR A 79 -1.89 -13.85 -3.54
CA THR A 79 -0.99 -13.51 -4.63
C THR A 79 -1.22 -12.06 -5.04
N PRO A 80 -0.16 -11.26 -5.25
CA PRO A 80 -0.31 -9.92 -5.80
C PRO A 80 -1.13 -9.98 -7.09
N ALA A 81 -2.24 -9.25 -7.12
CA ALA A 81 -3.08 -9.12 -8.30
C ALA A 81 -2.41 -8.14 -9.26
N LEU A 82 -1.35 -8.61 -9.93
CA LEU A 82 -0.66 -7.86 -10.97
C LEU A 82 -1.53 -7.77 -12.22
N ASP A 83 -1.25 -6.76 -13.04
CA ASP A 83 -1.88 -6.62 -14.35
C ASP A 83 -1.75 -7.92 -15.16
N LEU A 84 -2.89 -8.44 -15.60
CA LEU A 84 -2.94 -9.53 -16.57
C LEU A 84 -3.45 -8.94 -17.87
N SER A 85 -2.60 -9.03 -18.90
CA SER A 85 -2.87 -8.52 -20.24
C SER A 85 -4.27 -8.92 -20.70
N GLY A 86 -5.13 -7.92 -20.88
CA GLY A 86 -6.48 -8.08 -21.42
C GLY A 86 -7.58 -8.41 -20.40
N LEU A 87 -7.27 -8.74 -19.14
CA LEU A 87 -8.30 -9.23 -18.19
C LEU A 87 -8.44 -8.40 -16.91
N ARG A 88 -7.34 -7.97 -16.31
CA ARG A 88 -7.37 -7.12 -15.12
C ARG A 88 -6.24 -6.10 -15.11
N ARG A 89 -6.50 -4.94 -14.51
CA ARG A 89 -5.53 -3.87 -14.32
C ARG A 89 -5.72 -3.16 -12.99
N VAL A 90 -4.62 -2.79 -12.33
CA VAL A 90 -4.64 -1.83 -11.22
C VAL A 90 -4.49 -0.42 -11.78
N ARG A 91 -5.50 0.43 -11.55
CA ARG A 91 -5.50 1.83 -12.00
C ARG A 91 -4.62 2.68 -11.08
N ALA A 92 -4.11 3.79 -11.62
CA ALA A 92 -3.28 4.74 -10.87
C ALA A 92 -4.01 5.38 -9.66
N ASP A 93 -5.34 5.36 -9.66
CA ASP A 93 -6.17 5.82 -8.54
C ASP A 93 -6.33 4.77 -7.41
N GLY A 94 -5.76 3.57 -7.57
CA GLY A 94 -5.87 2.47 -6.61
C GLY A 94 -7.02 1.49 -6.88
N SER A 95 -7.83 1.73 -7.90
CA SER A 95 -8.95 0.85 -8.26
C SER A 95 -8.47 -0.41 -8.97
N LEU A 96 -9.16 -1.54 -8.75
CA LEU A 96 -8.98 -2.76 -9.53
C LEU A 96 -10.05 -2.82 -10.61
N GLU A 97 -9.61 -2.88 -11.86
CA GLU A 97 -10.45 -2.90 -13.05
C GLU A 97 -10.37 -4.28 -13.70
N PHE A 98 -11.53 -4.83 -14.04
CA PHE A 98 -11.72 -6.05 -14.83
C PHE A 98 -12.20 -5.62 -16.21
N LEU A 99 -11.42 -5.92 -17.24
CA LEU A 99 -11.72 -5.53 -18.61
C LEU A 99 -12.81 -6.44 -19.21
N PRO A 100 -13.51 -5.98 -20.24
CA PRO A 100 -14.33 -6.86 -21.07
C PRO A 100 -13.51 -8.02 -21.64
N PHE A 101 -14.09 -9.21 -21.71
CA PHE A 101 -13.42 -10.43 -22.15
C PHE A 101 -14.38 -11.34 -22.93
N HIS A 102 -13.84 -12.13 -23.85
CA HIS A 102 -14.61 -13.17 -24.56
C HIS A 102 -14.78 -14.42 -23.69
N ALA A 103 -15.81 -15.24 -23.98
CA ALA A 103 -16.12 -16.42 -23.16
C ALA A 103 -14.94 -17.42 -23.06
N ASP A 104 -14.11 -17.54 -24.09
CA ASP A 104 -12.90 -18.37 -24.13
C ASP A 104 -11.73 -17.80 -23.32
N GLU A 105 -11.76 -16.52 -22.97
CA GLU A 105 -10.79 -15.86 -22.09
C GLU A 105 -11.20 -15.94 -20.62
N TYR A 106 -12.30 -16.64 -20.29
CA TYR A 106 -12.76 -16.78 -18.92
C TYR A 106 -11.74 -17.53 -18.06
N ARG A 107 -11.34 -16.87 -16.96
CA ARG A 107 -10.39 -17.40 -15.99
C ARG A 107 -10.99 -17.39 -14.59
N GLN A 108 -11.10 -18.57 -13.97
CA GLN A 108 -11.68 -18.69 -12.63
C GLN A 108 -10.88 -17.90 -11.58
N ASP A 109 -9.55 -17.91 -11.68
CA ASP A 109 -8.63 -17.17 -10.80
C ASP A 109 -8.71 -15.64 -10.95
N VAL A 110 -9.38 -15.15 -11.99
CA VAL A 110 -9.58 -13.71 -12.24
C VAL A 110 -11.04 -13.32 -12.03
N HIS A 111 -11.95 -14.00 -12.72
CA HIS A 111 -13.37 -13.67 -12.84
C HIS A 111 -14.24 -14.29 -11.76
N SER A 112 -13.68 -15.19 -10.95
CA SER A 112 -14.40 -15.89 -9.88
C SER A 112 -13.49 -16.09 -8.67
N ALA A 113 -12.94 -14.99 -8.18
CA ALA A 113 -11.96 -14.96 -7.09
C ALA A 113 -12.33 -13.95 -6.02
N THR A 114 -11.66 -14.04 -4.88
CA THR A 114 -11.79 -13.07 -3.78
C THR A 114 -10.58 -12.16 -3.78
N TYR A 115 -10.82 -10.84 -3.73
CA TYR A 115 -9.75 -9.83 -3.73
C TYR A 115 -9.77 -9.03 -2.44
N ARG A 116 -8.59 -8.54 -2.04
CA ARG A 116 -8.41 -7.63 -0.90
C ARG A 116 -7.43 -6.52 -1.23
N CYS A 117 -7.80 -5.28 -0.92
CA CYS A 117 -6.91 -4.13 -1.05
C CYS A 117 -6.04 -4.00 0.20
N LEU A 118 -4.74 -3.81 0.03
CA LEU A 118 -3.81 -3.50 1.11
C LEU A 118 -3.30 -2.07 0.97
N ALA A 119 -3.32 -1.34 2.08
CA ALA A 119 -2.70 -0.02 2.21
C ALA A 119 -1.50 -0.11 3.14
N SER A 120 -0.33 0.33 2.68
CA SER A 120 0.94 0.18 3.39
C SER A 120 1.72 1.48 3.44
N ASN A 121 2.22 1.86 4.61
CA ASN A 121 3.26 2.88 4.76
C ASN A 121 4.27 2.46 5.82
N ARG A 122 5.29 3.30 6.07
CA ARG A 122 6.35 3.00 7.06
C ARG A 122 5.83 2.82 8.50
N ILE A 123 4.60 3.24 8.80
CA ILE A 123 3.99 3.16 10.14
C ILE A 123 3.20 1.87 10.29
N GLY A 124 2.62 1.34 9.22
CA GLY A 124 1.89 0.07 9.28
C GLY A 124 1.22 -0.33 7.98
N VAL A 125 0.52 -1.46 8.04
CA VAL A 125 -0.21 -2.07 6.92
C VAL A 125 -1.64 -2.41 7.39
N ILE A 126 -2.64 -2.10 6.57
CA ILE A 126 -4.04 -2.50 6.79
C ILE A 126 -4.60 -3.16 5.53
N GLY A 127 -5.58 -4.04 5.70
CA GLY A 127 -6.30 -4.69 4.61
C GLY A 127 -7.79 -4.36 4.64
N SER A 128 -8.39 -4.21 3.46
CA SER A 128 -9.82 -3.95 3.31
C SER A 128 -10.64 -5.19 3.65
N ARG A 129 -11.97 -5.03 3.68
CA ARG A 129 -12.90 -6.15 3.52
C ARG A 129 -12.63 -6.96 2.24
N ASP A 130 -13.09 -8.21 2.24
CA ASP A 130 -13.03 -9.10 1.09
C ASP A 130 -14.05 -8.74 0.02
N VAL A 131 -13.58 -8.74 -1.22
CA VAL A 131 -14.36 -8.46 -2.42
C VAL A 131 -14.53 -9.77 -3.18
N HIS A 132 -15.73 -10.34 -3.13
CA HIS A 132 -16.06 -11.52 -3.92
C HIS A 132 -16.43 -11.09 -5.34
N VAL A 133 -15.55 -11.38 -6.29
CA VAL A 133 -15.72 -11.04 -7.71
C VAL A 133 -16.36 -12.22 -8.43
N ARG A 134 -17.42 -11.95 -9.20
CA ARG A 134 -18.07 -12.94 -10.07
C ARG A 134 -18.45 -12.29 -11.40
N ALA A 135 -17.78 -12.69 -12.48
CA ALA A 135 -18.25 -12.43 -13.84
C ALA A 135 -19.32 -13.47 -14.21
N GLY A 136 -20.32 -13.05 -14.98
CA GLY A 136 -21.28 -13.95 -15.57
C GLY A 136 -21.81 -13.39 -16.88
N GLU A 137 -22.20 -14.28 -17.78
CA GLU A 137 -23.10 -13.90 -18.87
C GLU A 137 -24.49 -13.71 -18.29
N CYS A 138 -25.17 -12.63 -18.69
CA CYS A 138 -26.58 -12.52 -18.40
C CYS A 138 -27.28 -13.56 -19.29
N SER A 139 -27.48 -14.77 -18.75
CA SER A 139 -28.47 -15.68 -19.31
C SER A 139 -29.83 -15.05 -19.01
N PHE A 140 -30.29 -14.18 -19.92
CA PHE A 140 -31.70 -13.87 -20.05
C PHE A 140 -32.39 -15.21 -20.29
N PHE A 141 -32.93 -15.80 -19.23
CA PHE A 141 -33.93 -16.86 -19.36
C PHE A 141 -35.14 -16.20 -20.03
N GLY A 142 -35.23 -16.39 -21.35
CA GLY A 142 -36.46 -16.20 -22.10
C GLY A 142 -37.42 -17.36 -21.86
#